data_AF-A0A2V2ZT64-F1
#
_entry.id   AF-A0A2V2ZT64-F1
#
_cell.length_a   1.000
_cell.length_b   1.000
_cell.length_c   1.000
_cell.angle_alpha   90.00
_cell.angle_beta   90.00
_cell.angle_gamma   90.00
#
_symmetry.space_group_name_H-M   'P 1'
#
loop_
_entity.id
_entity.type
_entity.pdbx_description
1 polymer ?
#
loop_
_entity_poly.entity_id
_entity_poly.type
_entity_poly.pdbx_seq_one_letter_code
_entity_poly.pdbx_strand_id
1 'polypeptide(L)'
;MDFTIRKMQPKDTKQVQDVAKTSWNAIYEGIIPLEVQENFLKTAYNDERMKQRLERSFLFVAEIAGEVVGFANFSPVRESGKAELGAIYLSGTTR
;
A
#
# COMPACT_ATOMS: atom_id res chain seq x y z
N MET A 1 2.54 17.77 14.42
CA MET A 1 2.15 16.38 14.12
C MET A 1 3.39 15.72 13.57
N ASP A 2 3.96 14.79 14.32
CA ASP A 2 5.17 14.11 13.89
C ASP A 2 4.77 12.98 12.95
N PHE A 3 5.15 13.11 11.69
CA PHE A 3 5.00 12.05 10.70
C PHE A 3 6.35 11.38 10.51
N THR A 4 6.36 10.06 10.40
CA THR A 4 7.58 9.29 10.12
C THR A 4 7.40 8.50 8.85
N ILE A 5 8.38 8.57 7.95
CA ILE A 5 8.50 7.64 6.83
C ILE A 5 9.53 6.58 7.21
N ARG A 6 9.13 5.31 7.17
CA ARG A 6 10.01 4.19 7.52
C ARG A 6 9.76 3.00 6.62
N LYS A 7 10.70 2.04 6.60
CA LYS A 7 10.47 0.75 5.95
C LYS A 7 9.27 0.07 6.61
N MET A 8 8.45 -0.55 5.77
CA MET A 8 7.36 -1.40 6.23
C MET A 8 7.93 -2.61 6.98
N GLN A 9 7.26 -2.98 8.07
CA GLN A 9 7.53 -4.19 8.84
C GLN A 9 6.37 -5.17 8.65
N PRO A 10 6.58 -6.49 8.85
CA PRO A 10 5.51 -7.48 8.71
C PRO A 10 4.25 -7.18 9.55
N LYS A 11 4.41 -6.57 10.73
CA LYS A 11 3.29 -6.16 11.59
C LYS A 11 2.39 -5.08 10.98
N ASP A 12 2.90 -4.31 10.02
CA ASP A 12 2.14 -3.23 9.37
C ASP A 12 1.21 -3.76 8.27
N THR A 13 1.27 -5.07 7.94
CA THR A 13 0.56 -5.67 6.80
C THR A 13 -0.94 -5.38 6.80
N LYS A 14 -1.60 -5.50 7.95
CA LYS A 14 -3.05 -5.25 8.04
C LYS A 14 -3.39 -3.77 7.81
N GLN A 15 -2.65 -2.85 8.41
CA GLN A 15 -2.88 -1.43 8.21
C GLN A 15 -2.60 -1.01 6.75
N VAL A 16 -1.59 -1.57 6.10
CA VAL A 16 -1.33 -1.33 4.66
C VAL A 16 -2.45 -1.88 3.77
N GLN A 17 -2.99 -3.07 4.09
CA GLN A 17 -4.16 -3.62 3.40
C GLN A 17 -5.38 -2.70 3.55
N ASP A 18 -5.60 -2.16 4.76
CA ASP A 18 -6.70 -1.24 5.04
C ASP A 18 -6.54 0.09 4.28
N VAL A 19 -5.32 0.65 4.24
CA VAL A 19 -5.01 1.83 3.43
C VAL A 19 -5.27 1.56 1.94
N ALA A 20 -4.80 0.42 1.41
CA ALA A 20 -5.02 0.07 0.01
C ALA A 20 -6.51 -0.05 -0.30
N LYS A 21 -7.27 -0.73 0.56
CA LYS A 21 -8.72 -0.93 0.40
C LYS A 21 -9.50 0.38 0.45
N THR A 22 -9.29 1.18 1.49
CA THR A 22 -9.99 2.45 1.68
C THR A 22 -9.68 3.43 0.53
N SER A 23 -8.43 3.49 0.09
CA SER A 23 -8.02 4.34 -1.03
C SER A 23 -8.63 3.86 -2.35
N TRP A 24 -8.61 2.55 -2.63
CA TRP A 24 -9.20 2.00 -3.85
C TRP A 24 -10.70 2.25 -3.92
N ASN A 25 -11.41 1.90 -2.84
CA ASN A 25 -12.86 2.05 -2.77
C ASN A 25 -13.29 3.50 -2.97
N ALA A 26 -12.51 4.47 -2.46
CA ALA A 26 -12.77 5.90 -2.66
C ALA A 26 -12.41 6.40 -4.08
N ILE A 27 -11.24 6.03 -4.61
CA ILE A 27 -10.76 6.51 -5.92
C ILE A 27 -11.61 5.96 -7.07
N TYR A 28 -12.06 4.71 -6.97
CA TYR A 28 -12.80 4.02 -8.02
C TYR A 28 -14.31 3.94 -7.76
N GLU A 29 -14.81 4.65 -6.74
CA GLU A 29 -16.25 4.77 -6.48
C GLU A 29 -16.97 5.26 -7.75
N GLY A 30 -18.01 4.55 -8.16
CA GLY A 30 -18.78 4.88 -9.37
C GLY A 30 -18.06 4.59 -10.70
N ILE A 31 -16.80 4.17 -10.68
CA ILE A 31 -16.02 3.81 -11.88
C ILE A 31 -15.93 2.29 -12.05
N ILE A 32 -15.60 1.58 -10.97
CA ILE A 32 -15.47 0.11 -10.97
C ILE A 32 -16.48 -0.47 -9.97
N PRO A 33 -17.25 -1.52 -10.32
CA PRO A 33 -18.15 -2.16 -9.36
C PRO A 33 -17.43 -2.61 -8.09
N LEU A 34 -18.02 -2.35 -6.92
CA LEU A 34 -17.40 -2.62 -5.62
C LEU A 34 -16.92 -4.07 -5.48
N GLU A 35 -17.71 -5.03 -5.96
CA GLU A 35 -17.34 -6.45 -6.00
C GLU A 35 -16.00 -6.69 -6.72
N VAL A 36 -15.80 -6.05 -7.87
CA VAL A 36 -14.60 -6.21 -8.69
C VAL A 36 -13.40 -5.59 -7.98
N GLN A 37 -13.59 -4.45 -7.32
CA GLN A 37 -12.55 -3.82 -6.50
C GLN A 37 -12.14 -4.74 -5.33
N GLU A 38 -13.11 -5.26 -4.58
CA GLU A 38 -12.87 -6.15 -3.43
C GLU A 38 -12.20 -7.46 -3.85
N ASN A 39 -12.58 -8.04 -5.00
CA ASN A 39 -11.95 -9.25 -5.53
C ASN A 39 -10.50 -8.99 -5.97
N PHE A 40 -10.23 -7.85 -6.61
CA PHE A 40 -8.87 -7.42 -6.91
C PHE A 40 -8.04 -7.26 -5.65
N LEU A 41 -8.53 -6.52 -4.65
CA LEU A 41 -7.82 -6.26 -3.39
C LEU A 41 -7.51 -7.56 -2.63
N LYS A 42 -8.48 -8.48 -2.52
CA LYS A 42 -8.27 -9.81 -1.92
C LYS A 42 -7.16 -10.61 -2.61
N THR A 43 -6.97 -10.41 -3.91
CA THR A 43 -5.96 -11.15 -4.68
C THR A 43 -4.61 -10.45 -4.68
N ALA A 44 -4.58 -9.13 -4.84
CA ALA A 44 -3.36 -8.33 -5.02
C ALA A 44 -2.69 -7.96 -3.69
N TYR A 45 -3.47 -7.89 -2.61
CA TYR A 45 -3.02 -7.45 -1.28
C TYR A 45 -3.21 -8.51 -0.19
N ASN A 46 -3.52 -9.78 -0.49
CA ASN A 46 -3.52 -10.81 0.55
C ASN A 46 -2.14 -10.97 1.23
N ASP A 47 -2.14 -11.66 2.38
CA ASP A 47 -0.97 -11.83 3.24
C ASP A 47 0.23 -12.43 2.51
N GLU A 48 0.00 -13.40 1.61
CA GLU A 48 1.05 -14.03 0.81
C GLU A 48 1.68 -13.03 -0.19
N ARG A 49 0.85 -12.23 -0.89
CA ARG A 49 1.36 -11.17 -1.77
C ARG A 49 2.11 -10.09 -1.01
N MET A 50 1.63 -9.71 0.17
CA MET A 50 2.30 -8.71 1.00
C MET A 50 3.66 -9.21 1.50
N LYS A 51 3.75 -10.48 1.89
CA LYS A 51 5.02 -11.12 2.23
C LYS A 51 5.99 -11.10 1.04
N GLN A 52 5.54 -11.52 -0.15
CA GLN A 52 6.37 -11.49 -1.36
C GLN A 52 6.86 -10.07 -1.69
N ARG A 53 6.00 -9.06 -1.52
CA ARG A 53 6.37 -7.64 -1.70
C ARG A 53 7.45 -7.22 -0.71
N LEU A 54 7.32 -7.55 0.58
CA LEU A 54 8.34 -7.25 1.60
C LEU A 54 9.70 -7.90 1.30
N GLU A 55 9.69 -9.11 0.74
CA GLU A 55 10.92 -9.85 0.41
C GLU A 55 11.61 -9.37 -0.87
N ARG A 56 10.83 -8.94 -1.87
CA ARG A 56 11.32 -8.76 -3.26
C ARG A 56 11.33 -7.32 -3.74
N SER A 57 10.87 -6.38 -2.92
CA SER A 57 10.71 -4.98 -3.32
C SER A 57 10.95 -4.04 -2.13
N PHE A 58 10.89 -2.73 -2.36
CA PHE A 58 11.03 -1.75 -1.30
C PHE A 58 9.66 -1.20 -0.92
N LEU A 59 9.24 -1.43 0.32
CA LEU A 59 8.00 -0.87 0.87
C LEU A 59 8.31 0.09 2.01
N PHE A 60 7.68 1.26 1.93
CA PHE A 60 7.74 2.29 2.95
C PHE A 60 6.33 2.64 3.39
N VAL A 61 6.18 2.93 4.68
CA VAL A 61 4.93 3.41 5.27
C VAL A 61 5.12 4.83 5.78
N ALA A 62 4.06 5.62 5.67
CA ALA A 62 3.90 6.87 6.38
C ALA A 62 3.11 6.59 7.67
N GLU A 63 3.68 6.95 8.82
CA GLU A 63 3.09 6.72 10.14
C GLU A 63 2.84 8.04 10.86
N ILE A 64 1.67 8.16 11.49
CA ILE A 64 1.31 9.24 12.40
C ILE A 64 0.79 8.60 13.69
N ALA A 65 1.41 8.92 14.83
CA ALA A 65 0.99 8.44 16.15
C ALA A 65 0.80 6.91 16.26
N GLY A 66 1.65 6.11 15.60
CA GLY A 66 1.57 4.65 15.60
C GLY A 66 0.69 4.05 14.49
N GLU A 67 -0.04 4.86 13.75
CA GLU A 67 -0.96 4.43 12.69
C GLU A 67 -0.37 4.69 11.30
N VAL A 68 -0.41 3.68 10.44
CA VAL A 68 -0.03 3.78 9.04
C VAL A 68 -1.12 4.50 8.27
N VAL A 69 -0.80 5.70 7.81
CA VAL A 69 -1.71 6.57 7.03
C VAL A 69 -1.44 6.49 5.53
N GLY A 70 -0.41 5.77 5.10
CA GLY A 70 -0.01 5.70 3.70
C GLY A 70 1.11 4.70 3.46
N PHE A 71 1.30 4.30 2.20
CA PHE A 71 2.45 3.49 1.80
C PHE A 71 2.87 3.76 0.36
N ALA A 72 4.13 3.41 0.07
CA ALA A 72 4.68 3.38 -1.28
C ALA A 72 5.48 2.10 -1.49
N ASN A 73 5.33 1.49 -2.67
CA ASN A 73 6.04 0.28 -3.07
C ASN A 73 6.84 0.52 -4.35
N PHE A 74 8.14 0.29 -4.29
CA PHE A 74 9.07 0.43 -5.41
C PHE A 74 9.70 -0.91 -5.79
N SER A 75 9.91 -1.12 -7.08
CA SER A 75 10.74 -2.23 -7.56
C SER A 75 12.22 -2.03 -7.17
N PRO A 76 13.03 -3.11 -7.16
CA PRO A 76 14.47 -2.97 -7.29
C PRO A 76 14.86 -2.20 -8.56
N VAL A 77 16.04 -1.60 -8.55
CA VAL A 77 16.61 -0.97 -9.75
C VAL A 77 16.90 -2.07 -10.77
N ARG A 78 16.32 -1.98 -11.96
CA ARG A 78 16.56 -2.90 -13.07
C ARG A 78 17.91 -2.58 -13.72
N GLU A 79 18.43 -3.50 -14.53
CA GLU A 79 19.72 -3.35 -15.23
C GLU A 79 19.84 -2.04 -16.05
N SER A 80 18.72 -1.54 -16.55
CA SER A 80 18.65 -0.25 -17.27
C SER A 80 18.73 0.99 -16.38
N GLY A 81 18.99 0.83 -15.07
CA GLY A 81 19.08 1.92 -14.10
C GLY A 81 17.72 2.51 -13.67
N LYS A 82 16.60 1.88 -14.05
CA LYS A 82 15.24 2.35 -13.75
C LYS A 82 14.62 1.58 -12.59
N ALA A 83 13.84 2.28 -11.78
CA ALA A 83 12.94 1.70 -10.78
C ALA A 83 11.48 2.09 -11.08
N GLU A 84 10.56 1.26 -10.63
CA GLU A 84 9.12 1.45 -10.83
C GLU A 84 8.44 1.77 -9.50
N LEU A 85 7.57 2.78 -9.48
CA LEU A 85 6.62 2.99 -8.38
C LEU A 85 5.36 2.14 -8.66
N GLY A 86 5.31 0.94 -8.09
CA GLY A 86 4.24 -0.02 -8.36
C GLY A 86 2.94 0.28 -7.59
N ALA A 87 3.01 0.97 -6.45
CA ALA A 87 1.85 1.40 -5.69
C ALA A 87 2.18 2.62 -4.82
N ILE A 88 1.26 3.57 -4.74
CA ILE A 88 1.29 4.67 -3.78
C ILE A 88 -0.14 5.01 -3.38
N TYR A 89 -0.42 4.96 -2.08
CA TYR A 89 -1.75 5.23 -1.54
C TYR A 89 -1.64 5.95 -0.21
N LEU A 90 -2.60 6.86 0.02
CA LEU A 90 -2.77 7.59 1.26
C LEU A 90 -4.21 7.38 1.72
N SER A 91 -4.38 7.05 3.00
CA SER A 91 -5.69 7.07 3.63
C SER A 91 -6.28 8.48 3.50
N GLY A 92 -7.50 8.59 2.99
CA GLY A 92 -8.24 9.85 2.87
C GLY A 92 -8.68 10.45 4.22
N THR A 93 -8.24 9.90 5.35
CA THR A 93 -8.63 10.34 6.69
C THR A 93 -7.43 10.95 7.41
N THR A 94 -6.94 12.08 6.92
CA THR A 94 -6.23 13.07 7.74
C THR A 94 -7.16 14.25 7.90
N ARG A 95 -7.94 14.24 8.99
CA ARG A 95 -8.56 15.45 9.56
C ARG A 95 -7.81 15.79 10.84
#